data_AF-A0A9D7HQ21-F1
#
_entry.id   AF-A0A9D7HQ21-F1
#
_cell.length_a   1.000
_cell.length_b   1.000
_cell.length_c   1.000
_cell.angle_alpha   90.00
_cell.angle_beta   90.00
_cell.angle_gamma   90.00
#
_symmetry.space_group_name_H-M   'P 1'
#
loop_
_entity.id
_entity.type
_entity.pdbx_description
1 polymer ?
#
loop_
_entity_poly.entity_id
_entity_poly.type
_entity_poly.pdbx_seq_one_letter_code
_entity_poly.pdbx_strand_id
1 'polypeptide(L)'
;MSGNVIRNNYCPSYGGAVFVDEGGILYMDHDLIYNNSTSLEGAAVAADYGGPGSSYVYLTNCTIANNHATGGLGGNAVFVDVSSFATAINCIFYGNGDDFHVTGGSSLTVTYTLSEEPVAGQGNFQGDPLFADTANGDFHLRSTIGRYDPQSQSWVTDGMHSPAIDAGDPASAYVNEPSPHGSRINLGHDGNTAYASLSNATGIAPALEDDPFILTYPNSKWNDPLEKVPGEQR
;
A
#
# COMPACT_ATOMS: atom_id res chain seq x y z
N MET A 1 13.90 4.19 -7.41
CA MET A 1 13.61 5.62 -7.24
C MET A 1 12.85 5.81 -5.95
N SER A 2 12.82 7.02 -5.41
CA SER A 2 12.14 7.32 -4.14
C SER A 2 11.79 8.81 -4.02
N GLY A 3 10.64 9.13 -3.43
CA GLY A 3 10.19 10.50 -3.16
C GLY A 3 9.85 11.32 -4.42
N ASN A 4 9.50 10.67 -5.53
CA ASN A 4 9.22 11.35 -6.80
C ASN A 4 7.72 11.58 -7.01
N VAL A 5 7.41 12.62 -7.78
CA VAL A 5 6.05 12.86 -8.28
C VAL A 5 6.04 12.69 -9.80
N ILE A 6 5.29 11.70 -10.30
CA ILE A 6 5.16 11.41 -11.73
C ILE A 6 3.70 11.58 -12.13
N ARG A 7 3.40 12.63 -12.90
CA ARG A 7 2.01 13.03 -13.15
C ARG A 7 1.77 13.64 -14.52
N ASN A 8 0.51 13.54 -14.97
CA ASN A 8 0.00 14.18 -16.18
C ASN A 8 0.77 13.77 -17.46
N ASN A 9 1.32 12.56 -17.49
CA ASN A 9 1.96 12.02 -18.68
C ASN A 9 0.94 11.29 -19.55
N TYR A 10 1.26 11.19 -20.84
CA TYR A 10 0.48 10.42 -21.82
C TYR A 10 1.42 9.55 -22.66
N CYS A 11 1.14 8.25 -22.71
CA CYS A 11 1.81 7.31 -23.60
C CYS A 11 0.77 6.63 -24.51
N PRO A 12 0.94 6.61 -25.85
CA PRO A 12 0.02 5.88 -26.71
C PRO A 12 0.15 4.35 -26.60
N SER A 13 1.19 3.84 -25.91
CA SER A 13 1.42 2.42 -25.62
C SER A 13 1.36 2.13 -24.11
N TYR A 14 2.07 1.11 -23.60
CA TYR A 14 2.13 0.81 -22.17
C TYR A 14 2.88 1.86 -21.34
N GLY A 15 2.58 1.91 -20.04
CA GLY A 15 3.38 2.63 -19.05
C GLY A 15 3.28 4.14 -19.20
N GLY A 16 2.09 4.70 -18.95
CA GLY A 16 1.87 6.14 -19.02
C GLY A 16 2.83 6.94 -18.13
N ALA A 17 3.23 6.38 -16.98
CA ALA A 17 4.27 6.93 -16.11
C ALA A 17 5.60 6.17 -16.22
N VAL A 18 5.58 4.84 -16.03
CA VAL A 18 6.77 3.99 -16.06
C VAL A 18 6.48 2.67 -16.78
N PHE A 19 7.36 2.29 -17.70
CA PHE A 19 7.35 0.99 -18.36
C PHE A 19 8.63 0.22 -18.04
N VAL A 20 8.48 -1.01 -17.56
CA VAL A 20 9.58 -1.92 -17.20
C VAL A 20 9.55 -3.10 -18.15
N ASP A 21 10.60 -3.25 -18.96
CA ASP A 21 10.66 -4.25 -20.02
C ASP A 21 12.06 -4.91 -20.06
N GLU A 22 12.15 -6.01 -20.79
CA GLU A 22 13.38 -6.71 -21.17
C GLU A 22 14.29 -7.12 -19.99
N GLY A 23 13.69 -7.52 -18.87
CA GLY A 23 14.41 -7.92 -17.66
C GLY A 23 14.69 -6.76 -16.70
N GLY A 24 14.01 -5.63 -16.90
CA GLY A 24 14.11 -4.46 -16.04
C GLY A 24 13.68 -4.74 -14.60
N ILE A 25 14.30 -4.02 -13.67
CA ILE A 25 13.95 -4.07 -12.25
C ILE A 25 13.69 -2.64 -11.76
N LEU A 26 12.49 -2.41 -11.24
CA LEU A 26 12.06 -1.14 -10.69
C LEU A 26 11.78 -1.29 -9.19
N TYR A 27 12.43 -0.43 -8.41
CA TYR A 27 12.09 -0.20 -7.01
C TYR A 27 11.52 1.21 -6.88
N MET A 28 10.35 1.34 -6.27
CA MET A 28 9.68 2.60 -5.96
C MET A 28 9.39 2.65 -4.47
N ASP A 29 9.67 3.79 -3.85
CA ASP A 29 9.56 3.98 -2.42
C ASP A 29 9.15 5.43 -2.10
N HIS A 30 7.99 5.63 -1.49
CA HIS A 30 7.44 6.99 -1.26
C HIS A 30 7.22 7.79 -2.56
N ASP A 31 6.91 7.11 -3.67
CA ASP A 31 6.61 7.77 -4.94
C ASP A 31 5.10 8.03 -5.07
N LEU A 32 4.74 9.20 -5.63
CA LEU A 32 3.38 9.62 -5.93
C LEU A 32 3.16 9.65 -7.46
N ILE A 33 2.23 8.83 -7.94
CA ILE A 33 1.98 8.62 -9.37
C ILE A 33 0.51 8.86 -9.67
N TYR A 34 0.21 9.92 -10.41
CA TYR A 34 -1.20 10.28 -10.61
C TYR A 34 -1.52 11.02 -11.90
N ASN A 35 -2.77 10.90 -12.35
CA ASN A 35 -3.27 11.54 -13.58
C ASN A 35 -2.44 11.18 -14.82
N ASN A 36 -1.73 10.06 -14.84
CA ASN A 36 -1.08 9.57 -16.05
C ASN A 36 -2.09 8.79 -16.88
N SER A 37 -1.88 8.77 -18.19
CA SER A 37 -2.84 8.19 -19.11
C SER A 37 -2.20 7.45 -20.28
N THR A 38 -2.95 6.52 -20.86
CA THR A 38 -2.51 5.75 -22.03
C THR A 38 -3.69 5.29 -22.89
N SER A 39 -3.40 5.02 -24.16
CA SER A 39 -4.36 4.38 -25.09
C SER A 39 -4.51 2.86 -24.91
N LEU A 40 -3.54 2.21 -24.25
CA LEU A 40 -3.49 0.76 -23.98
C LEU A 40 -3.73 0.49 -22.48
N GLU A 41 -2.82 -0.21 -21.81
CA GLU A 41 -2.87 -0.60 -20.40
C GLU A 41 -1.71 0.00 -19.57
N GLY A 42 -1.81 -0.06 -18.23
CA GLY A 42 -0.71 0.31 -17.34
C GLY A 42 -0.43 1.82 -17.33
N ALA A 43 -1.43 2.62 -16.98
CA ALA A 43 -1.29 4.07 -17.03
C ALA A 43 -0.30 4.65 -16.02
N ALA A 44 -0.21 4.08 -14.83
CA ALA A 44 0.90 4.35 -13.93
C ALA A 44 2.09 3.45 -14.24
N VAL A 45 2.04 2.17 -13.87
CA VAL A 45 3.17 1.25 -14.01
C VAL A 45 2.79 0.07 -14.88
N ALA A 46 3.60 -0.22 -15.89
CA ALA A 46 3.50 -1.43 -16.70
C ALA A 46 4.80 -2.24 -16.60
N ALA A 47 4.67 -3.55 -16.49
CA ALA A 47 5.77 -4.51 -16.60
C ALA A 47 5.44 -5.55 -17.66
N ASP A 48 6.35 -5.74 -18.62
CA ASP A 48 6.20 -6.70 -19.71
C ASP A 48 7.55 -7.41 -19.99
N TYR A 49 7.48 -8.47 -20.78
CA TYR A 49 8.61 -9.20 -21.32
C TYR A 49 8.64 -9.05 -22.85
N GLY A 50 9.60 -8.26 -23.35
CA GLY A 50 10.00 -8.19 -24.74
C GLY A 50 11.37 -8.82 -25.05
N GLY A 51 12.10 -9.29 -24.03
CA GLY A 51 13.55 -9.56 -24.08
C GLY A 51 14.02 -10.88 -23.45
N PRO A 52 15.23 -10.98 -22.86
CA PRO A 52 15.82 -12.26 -22.42
C PRO A 52 15.41 -12.73 -21.00
N GLY A 53 14.59 -11.97 -20.26
CA GLY A 53 14.18 -12.33 -18.89
C GLY A 53 13.01 -11.50 -18.36
N SER A 54 12.38 -11.99 -17.30
CA SER A 54 11.22 -11.40 -16.61
C SER A 54 11.49 -10.00 -16.06
N SER A 55 10.50 -9.11 -16.13
CA SER A 55 10.54 -7.78 -15.52
C SER A 55 10.00 -7.80 -14.08
N TYR A 56 10.56 -6.97 -13.20
CA TYR A 56 10.25 -6.93 -11.77
C TYR A 56 9.91 -5.50 -11.29
N VAL A 57 8.81 -5.37 -10.56
CA VAL A 57 8.36 -4.12 -9.94
C VAL A 57 8.17 -4.31 -8.44
N TYR A 58 8.76 -3.42 -7.64
CA TYR A 58 8.60 -3.37 -6.20
C TYR A 58 8.12 -1.99 -5.79
N LEU A 59 6.91 -1.92 -5.23
CA LEU A 59 6.26 -0.69 -4.76
C LEU A 59 6.18 -0.73 -3.24
N THR A 60 6.81 0.23 -2.57
CA THR A 60 6.79 0.36 -1.11
C THR A 60 6.32 1.76 -0.75
N ASN A 61 5.35 1.88 0.15
CA ASN A 61 4.85 3.19 0.60
C ASN A 61 4.48 4.11 -0.58
N CYS A 62 3.89 3.61 -1.66
CA CYS A 62 3.58 4.44 -2.84
C CYS A 62 2.11 4.83 -2.86
N THR A 63 1.80 5.99 -3.43
CA THR A 63 0.42 6.38 -3.74
C THR A 63 0.25 6.45 -5.26
N ILE A 64 -0.61 5.61 -5.80
CA ILE A 64 -0.91 5.53 -7.23
C ILE A 64 -2.40 5.80 -7.43
N ALA A 65 -2.73 6.96 -7.99
CA ALA A 65 -4.12 7.42 -8.00
C ALA A 65 -4.54 8.14 -9.28
N ASN A 66 -5.82 8.04 -9.64
CA ASN A 66 -6.40 8.77 -10.79
C ASN A 66 -5.68 8.55 -12.12
N ASN A 67 -5.02 7.42 -12.32
CA ASN A 67 -4.41 7.07 -13.59
C ASN A 67 -5.46 6.37 -14.47
N HIS A 68 -5.40 6.58 -15.78
CA HIS A 68 -6.45 6.13 -16.67
C HIS A 68 -5.93 5.55 -17.98
N ALA A 69 -6.32 4.32 -18.28
CA ALA A 69 -6.03 3.66 -19.55
C ALA A 69 -7.33 3.43 -20.33
N THR A 70 -7.31 3.68 -21.64
CA THR A 70 -8.49 3.46 -22.51
C THR A 70 -8.51 2.09 -23.20
N GLY A 71 -7.44 1.29 -23.07
CA GLY A 71 -7.32 -0.03 -23.72
C GLY A 71 -8.34 -1.06 -23.25
N GLY A 72 -8.95 -0.83 -22.07
CA GLY A 72 -10.14 -1.55 -21.62
C GLY A 72 -9.87 -2.90 -20.95
N LEU A 73 -8.61 -3.33 -20.81
CA LEU A 73 -8.26 -4.53 -20.03
C LEU A 73 -8.17 -4.26 -18.52
N GLY A 74 -7.98 -3.01 -18.11
CA GLY A 74 -7.76 -2.64 -16.71
C GLY A 74 -6.30 -2.40 -16.38
N GLY A 75 -5.93 -2.54 -15.11
CA GLY A 75 -4.54 -2.35 -14.67
C GLY A 75 -4.07 -0.91 -14.84
N ASN A 76 -4.96 0.06 -14.59
CA ASN A 76 -4.65 1.47 -14.76
C ASN A 76 -3.58 1.92 -13.75
N ALA A 77 -3.50 1.29 -12.58
CA ALA A 77 -2.41 1.50 -11.65
C ALA A 77 -1.21 0.59 -11.95
N VAL A 78 -1.43 -0.73 -12.01
CA VAL A 78 -0.36 -1.70 -12.29
C VAL A 78 -0.85 -2.74 -13.29
N PHE A 79 -0.17 -2.78 -14.43
CA PHE A 79 -0.31 -3.81 -15.45
C PHE A 79 0.92 -4.71 -15.46
N VAL A 80 0.74 -6.03 -15.35
CA VAL A 80 1.84 -7.01 -15.34
C VAL A 80 1.56 -8.11 -16.35
N ASP A 81 2.39 -8.19 -17.38
CA ASP A 81 2.24 -9.14 -18.48
C ASP A 81 3.50 -9.98 -18.74
N VAL A 82 3.27 -11.11 -19.40
CA VAL A 82 4.25 -12.04 -19.98
C VAL A 82 5.34 -12.43 -18.98
N SER A 83 4.98 -13.26 -18.00
CA SER A 83 5.92 -13.82 -17.01
C SER A 83 6.72 -12.76 -16.25
N SER A 84 6.08 -11.63 -15.91
CA SER A 84 6.63 -10.54 -15.09
C SER A 84 6.03 -10.54 -13.68
N PHE A 85 6.65 -9.80 -12.77
CA PHE A 85 6.32 -9.89 -11.34
C PHE A 85 6.25 -8.51 -10.69
N ALA A 86 5.20 -8.28 -9.91
CA ALA A 86 5.05 -7.08 -9.11
C ALA A 86 4.78 -7.41 -7.63
N THR A 87 5.31 -6.59 -6.73
CA THR A 87 4.99 -6.62 -5.30
C THR A 87 4.65 -5.21 -4.83
N ALA A 88 3.58 -5.07 -4.04
CA ALA A 88 3.16 -3.82 -3.42
C ALA A 88 2.94 -4.01 -1.91
N ILE A 89 3.54 -3.11 -1.11
CA ILE A 89 3.35 -3.08 0.34
C ILE A 89 3.22 -1.64 0.84
N ASN A 90 2.34 -1.41 1.82
CA ASN A 90 2.04 -0.09 2.39
C ASN A 90 1.57 0.94 1.36
N CYS A 91 0.96 0.50 0.27
CA CYS A 91 0.57 1.38 -0.83
C CYS A 91 -0.87 1.88 -0.67
N ILE A 92 -1.19 2.91 -1.45
CA ILE A 92 -2.57 3.33 -1.72
C ILE A 92 -2.79 3.32 -3.23
N PHE A 93 -3.84 2.61 -3.65
CA PHE A 93 -4.34 2.59 -5.02
C PHE A 93 -5.78 3.12 -5.03
N TYR A 94 -6.06 4.22 -5.73
CA TYR A 94 -7.39 4.82 -5.64
C TYR A 94 -7.77 5.69 -6.84
N GLY A 95 -9.02 5.55 -7.31
CA GLY A 95 -9.56 6.36 -8.41
C GLY A 95 -8.93 6.04 -9.76
N ASN A 96 -8.22 4.91 -9.89
CA ASN A 96 -7.72 4.44 -11.17
C ASN A 96 -8.82 3.68 -11.95
N GLY A 97 -9.96 3.36 -11.34
CA GLY A 97 -11.06 2.57 -11.89
C GLY A 97 -10.83 1.07 -11.70
N ASP A 98 -9.93 0.51 -12.49
CA ASP A 98 -9.43 -0.87 -12.35
C ASP A 98 -7.94 -0.76 -12.02
N ASP A 99 -7.56 -1.09 -10.78
CA ASP A 99 -6.22 -0.87 -10.28
C ASP A 99 -5.24 -1.87 -10.91
N PHE A 100 -5.61 -3.15 -10.97
CA PHE A 100 -4.68 -4.24 -11.25
C PHE A 100 -5.12 -5.15 -12.40
N HIS A 101 -4.20 -5.37 -13.34
CA HIS A 101 -4.38 -6.42 -14.34
C HIS A 101 -3.11 -7.25 -14.50
N VAL A 102 -3.27 -8.56 -14.40
CA VAL A 102 -2.17 -9.54 -14.43
C VAL A 102 -2.48 -10.65 -15.42
N THR A 103 -1.59 -10.88 -16.37
CA THR A 103 -1.78 -11.87 -17.44
C THR A 103 -0.45 -12.52 -17.86
N GLY A 104 -0.48 -13.45 -18.82
CA GLY A 104 0.74 -14.00 -19.42
C GLY A 104 1.62 -14.84 -18.49
N GLY A 105 1.05 -15.46 -17.45
CA GLY A 105 1.81 -16.22 -16.44
C GLY A 105 2.51 -15.35 -15.39
N SER A 106 2.18 -14.06 -15.34
CA SER A 106 2.68 -13.10 -14.37
C SER A 106 2.03 -13.25 -12.99
N SER A 107 2.57 -12.56 -11.99
CA SER A 107 1.94 -12.47 -10.67
C SER A 107 2.09 -11.10 -10.02
N LEU A 108 1.09 -10.71 -9.23
CA LEU A 108 1.11 -9.55 -8.35
C LEU A 108 0.88 -10.02 -6.91
N THR A 109 1.73 -9.59 -5.98
CA THR A 109 1.53 -9.76 -4.54
C THR A 109 1.28 -8.40 -3.89
N VAL A 110 0.16 -8.25 -3.20
CA VAL A 110 -0.21 -6.99 -2.51
C VAL A 110 -0.46 -7.28 -1.04
N THR A 111 0.14 -6.53 -0.14
CA THR A 111 -0.06 -6.66 1.32
C THR A 111 -0.12 -5.29 1.99
N TYR A 112 -0.84 -5.18 3.10
CA TYR A 112 -0.97 -3.96 3.91
C TYR A 112 -1.23 -2.74 3.04
N THR A 113 -2.27 -2.80 2.22
CA THR A 113 -2.52 -1.81 1.17
C THR A 113 -4.01 -1.47 1.14
N LEU A 114 -4.30 -0.19 0.88
CA LEU A 114 -5.66 0.28 0.61
C LEU A 114 -5.86 0.37 -0.91
N SER A 115 -6.92 -0.26 -1.42
CA SER A 115 -7.33 -0.18 -2.83
C SER A 115 -8.81 0.16 -2.99
N GLU A 116 -9.21 0.66 -4.17
CA GLU A 116 -10.64 0.93 -4.46
C GLU A 116 -11.41 -0.36 -4.77
N GLU A 117 -10.70 -1.42 -5.14
CA GLU A 117 -11.23 -2.76 -5.37
C GLU A 117 -10.69 -3.78 -4.34
N PRO A 118 -11.41 -4.89 -4.08
CA PRO A 118 -10.94 -5.90 -3.15
C PRO A 118 -9.73 -6.66 -3.71
N VAL A 119 -8.61 -6.62 -2.98
CA VAL A 119 -7.39 -7.35 -3.33
C VAL A 119 -7.03 -8.32 -2.21
N ALA A 120 -6.90 -9.60 -2.56
CA ALA A 120 -6.46 -10.62 -1.62
C ALA A 120 -5.02 -10.33 -1.13
N GLY A 121 -4.80 -10.48 0.18
CA GLY A 121 -3.50 -10.29 0.79
C GLY A 121 -3.62 -9.91 2.26
N GLN A 122 -2.57 -10.18 3.02
CA GLN A 122 -2.54 -9.86 4.44
C GLN A 122 -2.65 -8.35 4.64
N GLY A 123 -3.54 -7.91 5.52
CA GLY A 123 -3.68 -6.50 5.90
C GLY A 123 -4.24 -5.59 4.80
N ASN A 124 -4.66 -6.11 3.66
CA ASN A 124 -5.33 -5.32 2.63
C ASN A 124 -6.76 -5.00 3.05
N PHE A 125 -7.25 -3.85 2.64
CA PHE A 125 -8.65 -3.48 2.82
C PHE A 125 -9.10 -2.51 1.73
N GLN A 126 -10.40 -2.49 1.50
CA GLN A 126 -11.04 -1.62 0.52
C GLN A 126 -11.59 -0.37 1.22
N GLY A 127 -11.41 0.80 0.63
CA GLY A 127 -11.98 2.02 1.18
C GLY A 127 -11.60 3.28 0.42
N ASP A 128 -12.12 4.41 0.88
CA ASP A 128 -11.68 5.74 0.44
C ASP A 128 -10.50 6.18 1.32
N PRO A 129 -9.31 6.49 0.77
CA PRO A 129 -8.18 7.00 1.54
C PRO A 129 -8.42 8.40 2.10
N LEU A 130 -9.49 9.08 1.71
CA LEU A 130 -9.85 10.43 2.14
C LEU A 130 -8.70 11.42 1.91
N PHE A 131 -8.22 11.50 0.67
CA PHE A 131 -7.24 12.51 0.27
C PHE A 131 -7.79 13.93 0.44
N ALA A 132 -6.91 14.87 0.74
CA ALA A 132 -7.25 16.26 0.98
C ALA A 132 -7.89 16.93 -0.24
N ASP A 133 -7.15 16.98 -1.36
CA ASP A 133 -7.51 17.68 -2.58
C ASP A 133 -6.71 17.15 -3.79
N THR A 134 -7.16 16.03 -4.33
CA THR A 134 -6.51 15.36 -5.48
C THR A 134 -6.52 16.22 -6.75
N ALA A 135 -7.48 17.13 -6.91
CA ALA A 135 -7.58 18.03 -8.05
C ALA A 135 -6.41 19.03 -8.10
N ASN A 136 -5.91 19.43 -6.92
CA ASN A 136 -4.75 20.30 -6.78
C ASN A 136 -3.44 19.54 -6.45
N GLY A 137 -3.49 18.20 -6.45
CA GLY A 137 -2.32 17.35 -6.20
C GLY A 137 -1.97 17.17 -4.73
N ASP A 138 -2.89 17.45 -3.81
CA ASP A 138 -2.72 17.19 -2.38
C ASP A 138 -3.29 15.82 -2.02
N PHE A 139 -2.40 14.84 -1.93
CA PHE A 139 -2.68 13.45 -1.58
C PHE A 139 -2.38 13.13 -0.11
N HIS A 140 -2.19 14.15 0.74
CA HIS A 140 -2.10 13.89 2.17
C HIS A 140 -3.45 13.37 2.69
N LEU A 141 -3.38 12.44 3.64
CA LEU A 141 -4.56 11.79 4.23
C LEU A 141 -5.29 12.75 5.16
N ARG A 142 -6.59 12.96 5.00
CA ARG A 142 -7.37 13.83 5.90
C ARG A 142 -7.26 13.36 7.35
N SER A 143 -7.04 14.30 8.26
CA SER A 143 -6.93 14.02 9.69
C SER A 143 -7.68 15.06 10.51
N THR A 144 -8.49 14.57 11.45
CA THR A 144 -9.18 15.41 12.45
C THR A 144 -8.25 16.05 13.48
N ILE A 145 -6.97 15.67 13.52
CA ILE A 145 -5.99 16.16 14.48
C ILE A 145 -4.88 16.97 13.81
N GLY A 146 -4.49 16.60 12.59
CA GLY A 146 -3.57 17.40 11.82
C GLY A 146 -3.12 16.70 10.56
N ARG A 147 -3.16 17.42 9.44
CA ARG A 147 -2.58 17.05 8.16
C ARG A 147 -1.69 18.20 7.71
N TYR A 148 -0.56 17.89 7.09
CA TYR A 148 0.27 18.92 6.49
C TYR A 148 -0.40 19.43 5.21
N ASP A 149 -0.60 20.74 5.12
CA ASP A 149 -1.04 21.41 3.90
C ASP A 149 0.18 22.06 3.22
N PRO A 150 0.62 21.55 2.05
CA PRO A 150 1.80 22.06 1.37
C PRO A 150 1.60 23.47 0.79
N GLN A 151 0.36 23.92 0.57
CA GLN A 151 0.09 25.26 0.04
C GLN A 151 0.28 26.34 1.11
N SER A 152 -0.26 26.11 2.31
CA SER A 152 -0.10 27.00 3.45
C SER A 152 1.19 26.73 4.25
N GLN A 153 1.87 25.62 3.97
CA GLN A 153 3.04 25.12 4.71
C GLN A 153 2.76 24.98 6.22
N SER A 154 1.55 24.54 6.56
CA SER A 154 1.07 24.49 7.94
C SER A 154 0.25 23.24 8.21
N TRP A 155 0.06 22.93 9.50
CA TRP A 155 -0.82 21.84 9.92
C TRP A 155 -2.27 22.32 10.00
N VAL A 156 -3.16 21.63 9.30
CA VAL A 156 -4.60 21.92 9.28
C VAL A 156 -5.39 20.73 9.80
N THR A 157 -6.58 20.96 10.33
CA THR A 157 -7.50 19.91 10.76
C THR A 157 -8.63 19.73 9.76
N ASP A 158 -8.94 18.51 9.41
CA ASP A 158 -10.05 18.15 8.52
C ASP A 158 -11.27 17.68 9.33
N GLY A 159 -12.44 17.63 8.68
CA GLY A 159 -13.67 17.13 9.31
C GLY A 159 -13.79 15.59 9.35
N MET A 160 -12.87 14.88 8.71
CA MET A 160 -12.85 13.43 8.58
C MET A 160 -11.47 12.87 8.89
N HIS A 161 -11.41 11.64 9.36
CA HIS A 161 -10.18 10.92 9.66
C HIS A 161 -10.02 9.77 8.68
N SER A 162 -8.90 9.75 7.95
CA SER A 162 -8.62 8.72 6.95
C SER A 162 -8.46 7.33 7.57
N PRO A 163 -9.05 6.28 6.97
CA PRO A 163 -8.79 4.89 7.38
C PRO A 163 -7.38 4.40 7.00
N ALA A 164 -6.63 5.17 6.19
CA ALA A 164 -5.25 4.86 5.80
C ALA A 164 -4.20 5.35 6.80
N ILE A 165 -4.62 6.12 7.82
CA ILE A 165 -3.75 6.52 8.93
C ILE A 165 -3.56 5.32 9.87
N ASP A 166 -2.33 5.10 10.34
CA ASP A 166 -1.92 3.97 11.20
C ASP A 166 -2.29 2.58 10.64
N ALA A 167 -2.32 2.41 9.30
CA ALA A 167 -2.89 1.23 8.65
C ALA A 167 -1.88 0.31 7.93
N GLY A 168 -0.61 0.72 7.80
CA GLY A 168 0.41 -0.07 7.12
C GLY A 168 0.88 -1.31 7.87
N ASP A 169 1.89 -1.98 7.36
CA ASP A 169 2.49 -3.16 7.98
C ASP A 169 2.97 -2.82 9.42
N PRO A 170 2.50 -3.54 10.46
CA PRO A 170 2.95 -3.34 11.84
C PRO A 170 4.46 -3.50 12.04
N ALA A 171 5.17 -4.17 11.13
CA ALA A 171 6.63 -4.30 11.19
C ALA A 171 7.38 -3.13 10.52
N SER A 172 6.68 -2.28 9.75
CA SER A 172 7.28 -1.14 9.07
C SER A 172 7.63 -0.01 10.02
N ALA A 173 8.69 0.73 9.70
CA ALA A 173 9.09 1.89 10.46
C ALA A 173 8.04 3.00 10.34
N TYR A 174 7.78 3.71 11.43
CA TYR A 174 6.91 4.88 11.51
C TYR A 174 7.59 6.06 12.23
N VAL A 175 8.86 5.91 12.62
CA VAL A 175 9.57 6.81 13.54
C VAL A 175 9.72 8.25 13.03
N ASN A 176 9.58 8.45 11.71
CA ASN A 176 9.67 9.77 11.10
C ASN A 176 8.31 10.47 11.02
N GLU A 177 7.20 9.79 11.34
CA GLU A 177 5.89 10.41 11.39
C GLU A 177 5.78 11.34 12.61
N PRO A 178 5.16 12.52 12.46
CA PRO A 178 5.01 13.46 13.57
C PRO A 178 3.99 12.93 14.60
N SER A 179 4.30 13.09 15.89
CA SER A 179 3.37 12.66 16.94
C SER A 179 2.14 13.59 17.03
N PRO A 180 0.94 13.05 17.30
CA PRO A 180 0.60 11.63 17.49
C PRO A 180 0.55 10.83 16.17
N HIS A 181 1.12 9.62 16.13
CA HIS A 181 1.25 8.75 14.94
C HIS A 181 0.93 7.26 15.25
N GLY A 182 0.13 6.99 16.30
CA GLY A 182 -0.42 5.66 16.61
C GLY A 182 0.52 4.47 16.86
N SER A 183 1.84 4.66 16.75
CA SER A 183 2.85 3.59 16.68
C SER A 183 2.70 2.63 15.51
N ARG A 184 2.14 3.08 14.38
CA ARG A 184 2.01 2.29 13.16
C ARG A 184 2.06 3.21 11.95
N ILE A 185 2.72 2.79 10.88
CA ILE A 185 2.92 3.63 9.70
C ILE A 185 1.58 3.94 9.01
N ASN A 186 1.40 5.18 8.56
CA ASN A 186 0.38 5.54 7.58
C ASN A 186 0.65 4.84 6.23
N LEU A 187 -0.40 4.55 5.47
CA LEU A 187 -0.24 4.05 4.10
C LEU A 187 0.13 5.17 3.13
N GLY A 188 0.77 4.80 2.01
CA GLY A 188 1.03 5.69 0.88
C GLY A 188 2.31 6.51 0.99
N HIS A 189 2.47 7.44 0.05
CA HIS A 189 3.71 8.19 -0.20
C HIS A 189 4.22 9.06 0.95
N ASP A 190 3.33 9.47 1.87
CA ASP A 190 3.72 10.23 3.06
C ASP A 190 3.96 9.36 4.30
N GLY A 191 3.68 8.05 4.24
CA GLY A 191 3.94 7.13 5.36
C GLY A 191 5.39 7.17 5.81
N ASN A 192 5.68 7.14 7.11
CA ASN A 192 7.04 7.28 7.65
C ASN A 192 7.81 8.51 7.12
N THR A 193 7.12 9.62 6.86
CA THR A 193 7.74 10.91 6.54
C THR A 193 7.34 11.99 7.55
N ALA A 194 8.08 13.09 7.55
CA ALA A 194 7.77 14.26 8.40
C ALA A 194 6.45 14.98 8.02
N TYR A 195 5.82 14.58 6.91
CA TYR A 195 4.57 15.15 6.40
C TYR A 195 3.38 14.19 6.57
N ALA A 196 3.60 13.01 7.17
CA ALA A 196 2.57 12.04 7.47
C ALA A 196 1.48 12.66 8.36
N SER A 197 0.21 12.40 8.04
CA SER A 197 -0.92 12.90 8.81
C SER A 197 -0.94 12.36 10.23
N LEU A 198 -1.33 13.19 11.18
CA LEU A 198 -1.42 12.85 12.60
C LEU A 198 -2.60 11.92 12.87
N SER A 199 -2.45 11.08 13.87
CA SER A 199 -3.46 10.12 14.29
C SER A 199 -4.18 10.51 15.58
N ASN A 200 -5.39 10.00 15.78
CA ASN A 200 -6.16 10.23 17.01
C ASN A 200 -5.68 9.32 18.15
N ALA A 201 -4.82 8.34 17.84
CA ALA A 201 -4.31 7.37 18.78
C ALA A 201 -3.07 7.94 19.48
N THR A 202 -3.17 8.11 20.80
CA THR A 202 -2.04 8.51 21.65
C THR A 202 -1.13 7.32 21.95
N GLY A 203 -0.60 6.64 20.93
CA GLY A 203 0.49 5.65 21.06
C GLY A 203 0.32 4.47 22.03
N ILE A 204 -0.85 4.29 22.65
CA ILE A 204 -1.17 3.09 23.41
C ILE A 204 -1.83 2.15 22.42
N ALA A 205 -1.08 1.15 21.96
CA ALA A 205 -1.65 0.05 21.21
C ALA A 205 -2.87 -0.47 21.98
N PRO A 206 -4.08 -0.52 21.39
CA PRO A 206 -5.15 -1.28 22.01
C PRO A 206 -4.63 -2.70 22.20
N ALA A 207 -4.73 -3.20 23.43
CA ALA A 207 -4.45 -4.60 23.71
C ALA A 207 -5.22 -5.45 22.70
N LEU A 208 -4.62 -6.57 22.28
CA LEU A 208 -5.22 -7.58 21.40
C LEU A 208 -6.39 -8.29 22.10
N GLU A 209 -7.37 -7.55 22.58
CA GLU A 209 -8.53 -8.02 23.30
C GLU A 209 -9.74 -7.20 22.85
N ASP A 210 -10.08 -7.26 21.55
CA ASP A 210 -11.46 -7.07 21.06
C ASP A 210 -11.52 -7.27 19.52
N ASP A 211 -10.95 -8.36 19.01
CA ASP A 211 -11.28 -8.81 17.65
C ASP A 211 -12.41 -9.85 17.72
N PRO A 212 -13.64 -9.52 17.26
CA PRO A 212 -14.77 -10.45 17.29
C PRO A 212 -14.64 -11.63 16.29
N PHE A 213 -13.51 -11.77 15.58
CA PHE A 213 -13.25 -12.90 14.69
C PHE A 213 -12.22 -13.93 15.19
N ILE A 214 -11.69 -13.79 16.41
CA ILE A 214 -10.88 -14.88 17.00
C ILE A 214 -11.82 -15.96 17.55
N LEU A 215 -12.04 -17.01 16.76
CA LEU A 215 -12.42 -18.32 17.28
C LEU A 215 -11.26 -18.85 18.13
N THR A 216 -11.32 -18.57 19.43
CA THR A 216 -10.43 -19.21 20.41
C THR A 216 -10.80 -20.69 20.49
N TYR A 217 -9.94 -21.56 19.94
CA TYR A 217 -9.96 -22.97 20.31
C TYR A 217 -9.41 -23.08 21.73
N PRO A 218 -10.15 -23.68 22.69
CA PRO A 218 -9.67 -23.76 24.06
C PRO A 218 -8.49 -24.73 24.16
N ASN A 219 -7.39 -24.21 24.73
CA ASN A 219 -6.21 -24.91 25.25
C ASN A 219 -6.38 -26.41 25.48
N SER A 220 -5.84 -27.24 24.58
CA SER A 220 -5.48 -28.61 24.91
C SER A 220 -4.06 -28.61 25.49
N LYS A 221 -4.01 -28.81 26.81
CA LYS A 221 -2.79 -29.06 27.58
C LYS A 221 -2.00 -30.19 26.93
N TRP A 222 -0.84 -29.89 26.37
CA TRP A 222 0.22 -30.88 26.23
C TRP A 222 0.99 -30.94 27.55
N ASN A 223 0.67 -31.95 28.34
CA ASN A 223 1.43 -32.34 29.53
C ASN A 223 2.82 -32.83 29.09
N ASP A 224 3.87 -32.21 29.61
CA ASP A 224 5.13 -32.89 29.86
C ASP A 224 5.19 -33.19 31.37
N PRO A 225 5.54 -34.42 31.78
CA PRO A 225 6.35 -34.53 32.97
C PRO A 225 7.48 -35.55 32.81
N LEU A 226 8.71 -35.05 32.73
CA LEU A 226 9.89 -35.72 33.30
C LEU A 226 10.24 -35.11 34.66
N GLU A 227 9.73 -35.69 35.75
CA GLU A 227 10.43 -35.70 37.05
C GLU A 227 10.24 -37.05 37.79
N LYS A 228 11.33 -37.81 37.83
CA LYS A 228 11.92 -38.71 38.86
C LYS A 228 11.05 -39.60 39.81
N VAL A 229 11.46 -40.88 39.81
CA VAL A 229 11.24 -42.03 40.74
C VAL A 229 11.43 -41.69 42.25
N PRO A 230 10.77 -42.40 43.22
CA PRO A 230 11.21 -43.75 43.66
C PRO A 230 10.15 -44.72 44.27
N GLY A 231 10.38 -46.03 44.12
CA GLY A 231 10.28 -46.99 45.24
C GLY A 231 8.97 -47.78 45.53
N GLU A 232 9.13 -49.11 45.59
CA GLU A 232 8.44 -50.12 46.41
C GLU A 232 7.20 -50.90 45.91
N GLN A 233 7.48 -52.20 45.65
CA GLN A 233 6.78 -53.44 46.07
C GLN A 233 5.27 -53.56 45.78
N ARG A 234 4.77 -54.56 45.06
CA ARG A 234 5.03 -56.01 45.09
C ARG A 234 4.64 -56.65 43.75
#